data_AF-A0A6C2D8S9-F1
#
_entry.id   AF-A0A6C2D8S9-F1
#
_cell.length_a   1.000
_cell.length_b   1.000
_cell.length_c   1.000
_cell.angle_alpha   90.00
_cell.angle_beta   90.00
_cell.angle_gamma   90.00
#
_symmetry.space_group_name_H-M   'P 1'
#
loop_
_entity.id
_entity.type
_entity.pdbx_description
1 polymer ?
#
loop_
_entity_poly.entity_id
_entity_poly.type
_entity_poly.pdbx_seq_one_letter_code
_entity_poly.pdbx_strand_id
1 'polypeptide(L)'
;MNPVSRFLSLSPSSESHAMKTLKALKELEAQRAHVQAVVEKSELGIKAIQTEIVDATKRAQEVQASYVRGLVGEIDVMTARDGIEAARKRLEEVRQVIAAARDIQPQIDQEIYAATHAHNAALRSRVEELIEPIKARIADDKKVRASLIEIYGLIANSDMTLCWVNWRDMVADCFPVITGDEAPAAVAAGKKTLLS
;
A
#
# COMPACT_ATOMS: atom_id res chain seq x y z
N MET A 1 18.40 44.77 2.49
CA MET A 1 18.02 43.54 3.23
C MET A 1 17.03 42.76 2.38
N ASN A 2 17.33 41.50 2.07
CA ASN A 2 16.63 40.70 1.07
C ASN A 2 15.29 40.16 1.63
N PRO A 3 14.14 40.33 0.95
CA PRO A 3 12.82 39.90 1.46
C PRO A 3 12.56 38.39 1.39
N VAL A 4 13.52 37.59 0.91
CA VAL A 4 13.36 36.15 0.68
C VAL A 4 13.57 35.31 1.95
N SER A 5 14.21 35.86 2.99
CA SER A 5 14.60 35.08 4.18
C SER A 5 13.52 34.87 5.24
N ARG A 6 12.26 35.29 5.02
CA ARG A 6 11.16 35.12 6.00
C ARG A 6 10.27 33.89 5.77
N PHE A 7 10.49 33.10 4.71
CA PHE A 7 9.54 32.07 4.29
C PHE A 7 9.74 30.65 4.84
N LEU A 8 10.67 30.43 5.77
CA LEU A 8 10.95 29.09 6.32
C LEU A 8 10.82 28.98 7.84
N SER A 9 10.04 29.84 8.50
CA SER A 9 9.59 29.54 9.86
C SER A 9 8.32 28.66 9.80
N LEU A 10 8.46 27.44 9.29
CA LEU A 10 7.52 26.37 9.60
C LEU A 10 7.63 26.16 11.11
N SER A 11 6.55 26.46 11.84
CA SER A 11 6.44 26.22 13.28
C SER A 11 6.92 24.80 13.62
N PRO A 12 7.80 24.59 14.61
CA PRO A 12 8.34 23.28 14.98
C PRO A 12 7.35 22.43 15.81
N SER A 13 6.04 22.64 15.67
CA SER A 13 5.03 21.93 16.46
C SER A 13 4.23 20.95 15.62
N SER A 14 4.28 19.67 16.01
CA SER A 14 3.47 18.54 15.54
C SER A 14 3.90 17.90 14.22
N GLU A 15 4.12 16.58 14.24
CA GLU A 15 4.16 15.77 13.03
C GLU A 15 2.93 16.09 12.16
N SER A 16 3.17 16.43 10.89
CA SER A 16 2.12 16.56 9.88
C SER A 16 1.19 15.35 9.95
N HIS A 17 -0.13 15.57 9.87
CA HIS A 17 -1.12 14.49 9.84
C HIS A 17 -0.82 13.44 8.76
N ALA A 18 -0.25 13.87 7.62
CA ALA A 18 0.23 12.98 6.56
C ALA A 18 1.42 12.09 7.01
N MET A 19 2.29 12.61 7.88
CA MET A 19 3.42 11.85 8.44
C MET A 19 2.95 10.80 9.45
N LYS A 20 1.96 11.11 10.28
CA LYS A 20 1.37 10.16 11.25
C LYS A 20 0.67 9.00 10.54
N THR A 21 -0.16 9.31 9.55
CA THR A 21 -0.86 8.31 8.72
C THR A 21 0.12 7.43 7.94
N LEU A 22 1.23 7.99 7.43
CA LEU A 22 2.29 7.21 6.77
C LEU A 22 2.99 6.24 7.73
N LYS A 23 3.26 6.67 8.96
CA LYS A 23 3.89 5.81 9.98
C LYS A 23 2.97 4.63 10.33
N ALA A 24 1.68 4.89 10.56
CA ALA A 24 0.68 3.86 10.83
C ALA A 24 0.56 2.86 9.66
N LEU A 25 0.57 3.34 8.41
CA LEU A 25 0.59 2.48 7.22
C LEU A 25 1.80 1.52 7.23
N LYS A 26 3.00 2.03 7.49
CA LYS A 26 4.22 1.22 7.54
C LYS A 26 4.20 0.17 8.65
N GLU A 27 3.62 0.51 9.80
CA GLU A 27 3.46 -0.43 10.91
C GLU A 27 2.50 -1.58 10.53
N LEU A 28 1.39 -1.26 9.87
CA LEU A 28 0.45 -2.28 9.37
C LEU A 28 1.05 -3.15 8.26
N GLU A 29 1.82 -2.57 7.33
CA GLU A 29 2.57 -3.31 6.31
C GLU A 29 3.58 -4.27 6.94
N ALA A 30 4.28 -3.84 8.01
CA ALA A 30 5.19 -4.70 8.75
C ALA A 30 4.46 -5.85 9.46
N GLN A 31 3.29 -5.60 10.03
CA GLN A 31 2.45 -6.65 10.64
C GLN A 31 1.98 -7.66 9.59
N ARG A 32 1.54 -7.20 8.41
CA ARG A 32 1.17 -8.07 7.28
C ARG A 32 2.33 -8.97 6.85
N ALA A 33 3.52 -8.39 6.69
CA ALA A 33 4.73 -9.13 6.34
C ALA A 33 5.09 -10.18 7.40
N HIS A 34 4.91 -9.85 8.68
CA HIS A 34 5.12 -10.79 9.77
C HIS A 34 4.15 -11.98 9.73
N VAL A 35 2.84 -11.71 9.55
CA VAL A 35 1.82 -12.77 9.42
C VAL A 35 2.13 -13.68 8.24
N GLN A 36 2.51 -13.12 7.10
CA GLN A 36 2.90 -13.91 5.93
C GLN A 36 4.13 -14.79 6.21
N ALA A 37 5.15 -14.25 6.87
CA ALA A 37 6.33 -15.02 7.26
C ALA A 37 6.00 -16.17 8.23
N VAL A 38 5.05 -15.97 9.15
CA VAL A 38 4.55 -17.03 10.05
C VAL A 38 3.86 -18.14 9.26
N VAL A 39 3.02 -17.80 8.28
CA VAL A 39 2.35 -18.78 7.42
C VAL A 39 3.38 -19.57 6.61
N GLU A 40 4.29 -18.91 5.92
CA GLU A 40 5.33 -19.56 5.09
C GLU A 40 6.21 -20.51 5.92
N LYS A 41 6.67 -20.06 7.09
CA LYS A 41 7.46 -20.89 8.02
C LYS A 41 6.68 -22.09 8.51
N SER A 42 5.39 -21.91 8.83
CA SER A 42 4.54 -22.99 9.33
C SER A 42 4.21 -24.01 8.24
N GLU A 43 4.03 -23.58 6.99
CA GLU A 43 3.83 -24.49 5.84
C GLU A 43 5.06 -25.37 5.58
N LEU A 44 6.27 -24.81 5.73
CA LEU A 44 7.50 -25.60 5.70
C LEU A 44 7.55 -26.60 6.87
N GLY A 45 7.12 -26.18 8.06
CA GLY A 45 7.00 -27.06 9.23
C GLY A 45 6.03 -28.22 9.02
N ILE A 46 4.88 -27.98 8.36
CA ILE A 46 3.92 -29.03 8.02
C ILE A 46 4.56 -30.10 7.14
N LYS A 47 5.31 -29.71 6.10
CA LYS A 47 5.98 -30.69 5.22
C LYS A 47 6.98 -31.56 6.00
N ALA A 48 7.75 -30.95 6.90
CA ALA A 48 8.69 -31.69 7.74
C ALA A 48 7.96 -32.69 8.67
N ILE A 49 6.88 -32.25 9.33
CA ILE A 49 6.09 -33.12 10.22
C ILE A 49 5.38 -34.23 9.44
N GLN A 50 4.92 -33.97 8.21
CA GLN A 50 4.35 -35.01 7.34
C GLN A 50 5.36 -36.12 7.03
N THR A 51 6.61 -35.76 6.72
CA THR A 51 7.70 -36.73 6.55
C THR A 51 7.93 -37.51 7.83
N GLU A 52 7.97 -36.83 8.99
CA GLU A 52 8.12 -37.50 10.29
C GLU A 52 7.01 -38.50 10.58
N ILE A 53 5.75 -38.18 10.23
CA ILE A 53 4.62 -39.10 10.37
C ILE A 53 4.80 -40.33 9.48
N VAL A 54 5.26 -40.16 8.24
CA VAL A 54 5.53 -41.27 7.32
C VAL A 54 6.61 -42.19 7.91
N ASP A 55 7.71 -41.62 8.39
CA ASP A 55 8.81 -42.38 8.98
C ASP A 55 8.39 -43.10 10.28
N ALA A 56 7.63 -42.42 11.15
CA ALA A 56 7.07 -43.00 12.37
C ALA A 56 6.08 -44.14 12.05
N THR A 57 5.27 -43.98 11.00
CA THR A 57 4.34 -45.01 10.52
C THR A 57 5.09 -46.24 10.03
N LYS A 58 6.15 -46.04 9.23
CA LYS A 58 7.00 -47.13 8.75
C LYS A 58 7.66 -47.88 9.91
N ARG A 59 8.22 -47.15 10.88
CA ARG A 59 8.81 -47.75 12.09
C ARG A 59 7.78 -48.55 12.89
N ALA A 60 6.55 -48.04 13.05
CA ALA A 60 5.50 -48.78 13.74
C ALA A 60 5.09 -50.06 13.01
N GLN A 61 5.08 -50.06 11.67
CA GLN A 61 4.83 -51.26 10.88
C GLN A 61 5.94 -52.32 11.06
N GLU A 62 7.20 -51.88 11.08
CA GLU A 62 8.37 -52.76 11.30
C GLU A 62 8.37 -53.36 12.72
N VAL A 63 8.07 -52.54 13.74
CA VAL A 63 7.94 -52.98 15.13
C VAL A 63 6.77 -53.96 15.29
N GLN A 64 5.62 -53.67 14.66
CA GLN A 64 4.47 -54.57 14.67
C GLN A 64 4.78 -55.92 14.02
N ALA A 65 5.51 -55.93 12.90
CA ALA A 65 5.93 -57.17 12.25
C ALA A 65 6.92 -57.98 13.11
N SER A 66 7.81 -57.28 13.84
CA SER A 66 8.76 -57.89 14.77
C SER A 66 8.06 -58.46 16.00
N TYR A 67 7.01 -57.79 16.49
CA TYR A 67 6.18 -58.26 17.60
C TYR A 67 5.47 -59.57 17.25
N VAL A 68 4.88 -59.67 16.05
CA VAL A 68 4.25 -60.91 15.56
C VAL A 68 5.24 -62.08 15.48
N ARG A 69 6.52 -61.78 15.23
CA ARG A 69 7.61 -62.77 15.21
C ARG A 69 8.17 -63.07 16.61
N GLY A 70 7.67 -62.42 17.67
CA GLY A 70 8.13 -62.59 19.05
C GLY A 70 9.49 -61.94 19.35
N LEU A 71 9.94 -61.00 18.53
CA LEU A 71 11.27 -60.37 18.65
C LEU A 71 11.30 -59.11 19.51
N VAL A 72 10.14 -58.47 19.73
CA VAL A 72 9.98 -57.24 20.53
C VAL A 72 8.75 -57.35 21.42
N GLY A 73 8.68 -56.52 22.45
CA GLY A 73 7.59 -56.52 23.43
C GLY A 73 6.42 -55.61 23.06
N GLU A 74 5.34 -55.70 23.82
CA GLU A 74 4.17 -54.83 23.68
C GLU A 74 4.50 -53.35 23.94
N ILE A 75 5.44 -53.08 24.85
CA ILE A 75 5.93 -51.73 25.15
C ILE A 75 6.55 -51.06 23.92
N ASP A 76 7.26 -51.82 23.08
CA ASP A 76 7.88 -51.28 21.86
C ASP A 76 6.82 -50.88 20.84
N VAL A 77 5.75 -51.68 20.72
CA VAL A 77 4.59 -51.39 19.85
C VAL A 77 3.86 -50.15 20.33
N MET A 78 3.63 -50.02 21.65
CA MET A 78 3.00 -48.83 22.23
C MET A 78 3.83 -47.58 21.98
N THR A 79 5.14 -47.63 22.25
CA THR A 79 6.06 -46.50 22.03
C THR A 79 6.07 -46.05 20.56
N ALA A 80 6.02 -47.00 19.62
CA ALA A 80 5.95 -46.68 18.20
C ALA A 80 4.63 -46.01 17.80
N ARG A 81 3.50 -46.41 18.42
CA ARG A 81 2.20 -45.76 18.22
C ARG A 81 2.15 -44.36 18.84
N ASP A 82 2.68 -44.20 20.04
CA ASP A 82 2.76 -42.90 20.73
C ASP A 82 3.58 -41.89 19.89
N GLY A 83 4.64 -42.36 19.22
CA GLY A 83 5.42 -41.53 18.30
C GLY A 83 4.60 -40.98 17.12
N ILE A 84 3.71 -41.79 16.54
CA ILE A 84 2.80 -41.35 15.48
C ILE A 84 1.79 -40.33 16.02
N GLU A 85 1.21 -40.61 17.19
CA GLU A 85 0.22 -39.74 17.81
C GLU A 85 0.82 -38.38 18.18
N ALA A 86 2.02 -38.36 18.75
CA ALA A 86 2.76 -37.14 19.05
C ALA A 86 3.09 -36.31 17.80
N ALA A 87 3.46 -36.96 16.68
CA ALA A 87 3.71 -36.27 15.41
C ALA A 87 2.40 -35.71 14.81
N ARG A 88 1.28 -36.45 14.90
CA ARG A 88 -0.05 -35.96 14.49
C ARG A 88 -0.53 -34.79 15.33
N LYS A 89 -0.31 -34.82 16.64
CA LYS A 89 -0.65 -33.72 17.54
C LYS A 89 0.10 -32.44 17.16
N ARG A 90 1.42 -32.54 16.94
CA ARG A 90 2.23 -31.41 16.44
C ARG A 90 1.75 -30.88 15.09
N LEU A 91 1.34 -31.77 14.18
CA LEU A 91 0.78 -31.35 12.89
C LEU A 91 -0.49 -30.50 13.08
N GLU A 92 -1.36 -30.91 13.99
CA GLU A 92 -2.60 -30.19 14.30
C GLU A 92 -2.32 -28.84 14.95
N GLU A 93 -1.38 -28.77 15.89
CA GLU A 93 -0.95 -27.52 16.52
C GLU A 93 -0.44 -26.51 15.46
N VAL A 94 0.40 -26.96 14.51
CA VAL A 94 0.90 -26.09 13.43
C VAL A 94 -0.22 -25.65 12.48
N ARG A 95 -1.19 -26.53 12.20
CA ARG A 95 -2.37 -26.15 11.38
C ARG A 95 -3.22 -25.09 12.06
N GLN A 96 -3.40 -25.18 13.37
CA GLN A 96 -4.13 -24.17 14.15
C GLN A 96 -3.40 -22.81 14.11
N VAL A 97 -2.07 -22.79 14.18
CA VAL A 97 -1.27 -21.57 14.01
C VAL A 97 -1.49 -20.94 12.63
N ILE A 98 -1.49 -21.74 11.56
CA ILE A 98 -1.76 -21.23 10.20
C ILE A 98 -3.19 -20.70 10.08
N ALA A 99 -4.17 -21.41 10.62
CA ALA A 99 -5.56 -20.98 10.60
C ALA A 99 -5.72 -19.63 11.30
N ALA A 100 -5.18 -19.49 12.52
CA ALA A 100 -5.22 -18.24 13.26
C ALA A 100 -4.52 -17.09 12.52
N ALA A 101 -3.36 -17.35 11.90
CA ALA A 101 -2.65 -16.35 11.10
C ALA A 101 -3.46 -15.90 9.87
N ARG A 102 -4.11 -16.85 9.18
CA ARG A 102 -4.97 -16.57 8.02
C ARG A 102 -6.27 -15.85 8.39
N ASP A 103 -6.79 -16.06 9.60
CA ASP A 103 -7.98 -15.36 10.09
C ASP A 103 -7.70 -13.88 10.41
N ILE A 104 -6.46 -13.56 10.83
CA ILE A 104 -6.04 -12.18 11.14
C ILE A 104 -5.73 -11.39 9.86
N GLN A 105 -5.25 -12.05 8.81
CA GLN A 105 -4.79 -11.39 7.58
C GLN A 105 -5.83 -10.45 6.93
N PRO A 106 -7.12 -10.82 6.79
CA PRO A 106 -8.15 -9.93 6.24
C PRO A 106 -8.36 -8.65 7.06
N GLN A 107 -8.19 -8.72 8.39
CA GLN A 107 -8.35 -7.55 9.26
C GLN A 107 -7.22 -6.55 9.02
N ILE A 108 -5.97 -7.04 8.96
CA ILE A 108 -4.81 -6.20 8.64
C ILE A 108 -4.95 -5.59 7.23
N ASP A 109 -5.39 -6.36 6.25
CA ASP A 109 -5.59 -5.87 4.88
C ASP A 109 -6.66 -4.76 4.82
N GLN A 110 -7.75 -4.86 5.59
CA GLN A 110 -8.76 -3.80 5.72
C GLN A 110 -8.19 -2.55 6.40
N GLU A 111 -7.40 -2.70 7.45
CA GLU A 111 -6.78 -1.57 8.15
C GLU A 111 -5.77 -0.84 7.24
N ILE A 112 -4.98 -1.57 6.44
CA ILE A 112 -4.08 -0.97 5.45
C ILE A 112 -4.86 -0.15 4.42
N TYR A 113 -5.98 -0.68 3.92
CA TYR A 113 -6.82 0.04 2.97
C TYR A 113 -7.36 1.35 3.57
N ALA A 114 -7.89 1.30 4.79
CA ALA A 114 -8.39 2.48 5.50
C ALA A 114 -7.27 3.51 5.77
N ALA A 115 -6.10 3.05 6.22
CA ALA A 115 -4.94 3.91 6.46
C ALA A 115 -4.42 4.57 5.18
N THR A 116 -4.41 3.85 4.05
CA THR A 116 -4.02 4.38 2.74
C THR A 116 -4.94 5.51 2.30
N HIS A 117 -6.26 5.32 2.45
CA HIS A 117 -7.24 6.38 2.14
C HIS A 117 -7.06 7.59 3.04
N ALA A 118 -6.88 7.39 4.34
CA ALA A 118 -6.64 8.48 5.29
C ALA A 118 -5.34 9.25 4.96
N HIS A 119 -4.28 8.54 4.56
CA HIS A 119 -3.03 9.16 4.15
C HIS A 119 -3.20 10.01 2.87
N ASN A 120 -3.86 9.46 1.85
CA ASN A 120 -4.12 10.18 0.61
C ASN A 120 -5.01 11.41 0.82
N ALA A 121 -6.03 11.32 1.68
CA ALA A 121 -6.87 12.45 2.06
C ALA A 121 -6.05 13.54 2.78
N ALA A 122 -5.16 13.15 3.71
CA ALA A 122 -4.27 14.07 4.39
C ALA A 122 -3.31 14.79 3.45
N LEU A 123 -2.77 14.07 2.44
CA LEU A 123 -1.92 14.68 1.41
C LEU A 123 -2.70 15.68 0.56
N ARG A 124 -3.91 15.33 0.10
CA ARG A 124 -4.77 16.25 -0.66
C ARG A 124 -5.08 17.53 0.13
N SER A 125 -5.52 17.38 1.38
CA SER A 125 -5.77 18.52 2.27
C SER A 125 -4.53 19.39 2.43
N ARG A 126 -3.34 18.79 2.57
CA ARG A 126 -2.09 19.55 2.71
C ARG A 126 -1.70 20.27 1.41
N VAL A 127 -1.94 19.65 0.26
CA VAL A 127 -1.72 20.29 -1.05
C VAL A 127 -2.68 21.48 -1.21
N GLU A 128 -3.95 21.32 -0.86
CA GLU A 128 -4.96 22.39 -0.88
C GLU A 128 -4.53 23.57 0.03
N GLU A 129 -4.13 23.30 1.28
CA GLU A 129 -3.61 24.34 2.18
C GLU A 129 -2.43 25.13 1.61
N LEU A 130 -1.53 24.45 0.89
CA LEU A 130 -0.33 25.07 0.31
C LEU A 130 -0.63 25.82 -1.00
N ILE A 131 -1.60 25.33 -1.80
CA ILE A 131 -1.93 25.94 -3.09
C ILE A 131 -2.83 27.16 -2.94
N GLU A 132 -3.74 27.20 -1.97
CA GLU A 132 -4.65 28.33 -1.74
C GLU A 132 -3.96 29.71 -1.63
N PRO A 133 -2.90 29.90 -0.82
CA PRO A 133 -2.20 31.18 -0.77
C PRO A 133 -1.44 31.51 -2.07
N ILE A 134 -1.07 30.51 -2.87
CA ILE A 134 -0.44 30.72 -4.18
C ILE A 134 -1.51 31.20 -5.17
N LYS A 135 -2.67 30.52 -5.22
CA LYS A 135 -3.84 30.91 -6.02
C LYS A 135 -4.25 32.35 -5.72
N ALA A 136 -4.39 32.71 -4.44
CA ALA A 136 -4.75 34.06 -4.04
C ALA A 136 -3.75 35.13 -4.53
N ARG A 137 -2.45 34.80 -4.64
CA ARG A 137 -1.42 35.74 -5.12
C ARG A 137 -1.39 35.87 -6.63
N ILE A 138 -1.69 34.80 -7.37
CA ILE A 138 -1.68 34.81 -8.84
C ILE A 138 -3.01 35.28 -9.44
N ALA A 139 -4.11 35.23 -8.68
CA ALA A 139 -5.45 35.61 -9.15
C ALA A 139 -5.50 37.04 -9.73
N ASP A 140 -4.77 37.99 -9.13
CA ASP A 140 -4.70 39.38 -9.57
C ASP A 140 -3.52 39.69 -10.52
N ASP A 141 -2.64 38.72 -10.78
CA ASP A 141 -1.49 38.91 -11.67
C ASP A 141 -1.91 38.79 -13.15
N LYS A 142 -2.08 39.95 -13.79
CA LYS A 142 -2.48 40.05 -15.20
C LYS A 142 -1.51 39.37 -16.17
N LYS A 143 -0.20 39.28 -15.85
CA LYS A 143 0.79 38.62 -16.71
C LYS A 143 0.65 37.11 -16.61
N VAL A 144 0.53 36.59 -15.40
CA VAL A 144 0.32 35.15 -15.17
C VAL A 144 -1.00 34.69 -15.79
N ARG A 145 -2.06 35.51 -15.65
CA ARG A 145 -3.35 35.28 -16.30
C ARG A 145 -3.24 35.24 -17.83
N ALA A 146 -2.54 36.18 -18.45
CA ALA A 146 -2.35 36.21 -19.90
C ALA A 146 -1.60 34.97 -20.40
N SER A 147 -0.52 34.56 -19.72
CA SER A 147 0.24 33.36 -20.08
C SER A 147 -0.56 32.07 -19.93
N LEU A 148 -1.43 31.96 -18.92
CA LEU A 148 -2.28 30.77 -18.74
C LEU A 148 -3.41 30.70 -19.77
N ILE A 149 -3.99 31.84 -20.15
CA ILE A 149 -4.96 31.93 -21.26
C ILE A 149 -4.30 31.51 -22.58
N GLU A 150 -3.06 31.93 -22.82
CA GLU A 150 -2.29 31.52 -23.99
C GLU A 150 -2.02 30.01 -24.01
N ILE A 151 -1.57 29.44 -22.88
CA ILE A 151 -1.37 27.98 -22.74
C ILE A 151 -2.69 27.23 -23.00
N TYR A 152 -3.82 27.69 -22.44
CA TYR A 152 -5.13 27.12 -22.71
C TYR A 152 -5.46 27.13 -24.22
N GLY A 153 -5.23 28.26 -24.89
CA GLY A 153 -5.41 28.39 -26.34
C GLY A 153 -4.53 27.45 -27.15
N LEU A 154 -3.28 27.23 -26.75
CA LEU A 154 -2.35 26.31 -27.40
C LEU A 154 -2.77 24.84 -27.20
N ILE A 155 -3.16 24.46 -25.98
CA ILE A 155 -3.63 23.10 -25.66
C ILE A 155 -4.91 22.77 -26.42
N ALA A 156 -5.87 23.71 -26.49
CA ALA A 156 -7.13 23.49 -27.21
C ALA A 156 -6.94 23.25 -28.73
N ASN A 157 -5.79 23.63 -29.28
CA ASN A 157 -5.45 23.45 -30.69
C ASN A 157 -4.37 22.37 -30.93
N SER A 158 -3.95 21.63 -29.91
CA SER A 158 -2.96 20.56 -30.02
C SER A 158 -3.51 19.21 -29.57
N ASP A 159 -3.01 18.13 -30.16
CA ASP A 159 -3.42 16.75 -29.85
C ASP A 159 -2.89 16.36 -28.46
N MET A 160 -3.79 16.21 -27.47
CA MET A 160 -3.52 16.29 -26.02
C MET A 160 -2.73 15.11 -25.39
N THR A 161 -1.63 14.67 -26.00
CA THR A 161 -0.76 13.63 -25.44
C THR A 161 0.46 14.15 -24.68
N LEU A 162 0.69 15.47 -24.65
CA LEU A 162 1.95 16.06 -24.18
C LEU A 162 1.95 16.63 -22.75
N CYS A 163 0.86 16.55 -21.99
CA CYS A 163 0.80 17.21 -20.67
C CYS A 163 0.69 16.21 -19.51
N TRP A 164 1.80 15.96 -18.81
CA TRP A 164 1.84 15.25 -17.51
C TRP A 164 1.18 16.03 -16.36
N VAL A 165 0.87 17.31 -16.58
CA VAL A 165 0.17 18.19 -15.63
C VAL A 165 -1.24 18.42 -16.15
N ASN A 166 -2.26 18.19 -15.32
CA ASN A 166 -3.66 18.47 -15.66
C ASN A 166 -3.93 19.98 -15.61
N TRP A 167 -3.49 20.68 -16.64
CA TRP A 167 -3.56 22.14 -16.76
C TRP A 167 -4.98 22.69 -16.77
N ARG A 168 -5.95 21.89 -17.24
CA ARG A 168 -7.37 22.29 -17.24
C ARG A 168 -7.86 22.59 -15.84
N ASP A 169 -7.54 21.71 -14.89
CA ASP A 169 -7.92 21.87 -13.49
C ASP A 169 -7.11 22.99 -12.83
N MET A 170 -5.82 23.11 -13.16
CA MET A 170 -5.00 24.21 -12.63
C MET A 170 -5.48 25.60 -13.07
N VAL A 171 -5.94 25.73 -14.32
CA VAL A 171 -6.50 26.99 -14.85
C VAL A 171 -7.89 27.28 -14.27
N ALA A 172 -8.73 26.24 -14.10
CA ALA A 172 -10.05 26.37 -13.49
C ALA A 172 -10.01 26.67 -11.99
N ASP A 173 -9.01 26.14 -11.27
CA ASP A 173 -8.88 26.27 -9.82
C ASP A 173 -8.10 27.52 -9.39
N CYS A 174 -7.22 28.07 -10.25
CA CYS A 174 -6.40 29.25 -9.92
C CYS A 174 -7.02 30.58 -10.34
N PHE A 175 -8.04 30.56 -11.20
CA PHE A 175 -8.68 31.76 -11.72
C PHE A 175 -10.20 31.57 -11.74
N PRO A 176 -11.01 32.63 -11.54
CA PRO A 176 -12.43 32.56 -11.88
C PRO A 176 -12.54 32.11 -13.34
N VAL A 177 -13.49 31.19 -13.60
CA VAL A 177 -13.79 30.57 -14.90
C VAL A 177 -13.48 31.53 -16.05
N ILE A 178 -12.58 31.13 -16.97
CA ILE A 178 -12.28 31.90 -18.19
C ILE A 178 -13.61 32.32 -18.80
N THR A 179 -13.85 33.63 -18.87
CA THR A 179 -15.17 34.16 -19.23
C THR A 179 -15.48 33.86 -20.70
N GLY A 180 -16.76 33.92 -21.06
CA GLY A 180 -17.26 33.54 -22.39
C GLY A 180 -16.57 34.25 -23.56
N ASP A 181 -16.02 35.45 -23.35
CA ASP A 181 -15.33 36.22 -24.39
C ASP A 181 -13.83 35.90 -24.48
N GLU A 182 -13.22 35.37 -23.41
CA GLU A 182 -11.78 35.14 -23.33
C GLU A 182 -11.38 33.77 -23.88
N ALA A 183 -12.23 32.75 -23.69
CA ALA A 183 -11.94 31.41 -24.18
C ALA A 183 -11.90 31.33 -25.73
N PRO A 184 -12.86 31.89 -26.49
CA PRO A 184 -12.81 31.89 -27.95
C PRO A 184 -11.62 32.69 -28.51
N ALA A 185 -11.30 33.82 -27.88
CA ALA A 185 -10.17 34.66 -28.26
C ALA A 185 -8.83 33.93 -28.05
N ALA A 186 -8.68 33.22 -26.94
CA ALA A 186 -7.51 32.41 -26.63
C ALA A 186 -7.30 31.27 -27.64
N VAL A 187 -8.37 30.54 -27.98
CA VAL A 187 -8.33 29.45 -28.97
C VAL A 187 -7.94 30.00 -30.35
N ALA A 188 -8.48 31.15 -30.76
CA ALA A 188 -8.11 31.79 -32.02
C ALA A 188 -6.63 32.25 -32.03
N ALA A 189 -6.14 32.80 -30.92
CA ALA A 189 -4.75 33.20 -30.76
C ALA A 189 -3.81 31.99 -30.81
N GLY A 190 -4.10 30.92 -30.05
CA GLY A 190 -3.31 29.69 -30.06
C GLY A 190 -3.24 29.05 -31.45
N LYS A 191 -4.36 29.02 -32.17
CA LYS A 191 -4.41 28.54 -33.57
C LYS A 191 -3.52 29.39 -34.49
N LYS A 192 -3.53 30.71 -34.32
CA LYS A 192 -2.66 31.62 -35.09
C LYS A 192 -1.19 31.36 -34.79
N THR A 193 -0.82 31.21 -33.52
CA THR A 193 0.55 30.94 -33.08
C THR A 193 1.09 29.60 -33.59
N LEU A 194 0.23 28.57 -33.72
CA LEU A 194 0.63 27.27 -34.27
C LEU A 194 0.77 27.25 -35.80
N LEU A 195 0.14 28.20 -36.50
CA LEU A 195 0.12 28.29 -37.96
C LEU A 195 1.07 29.36 -38.53
N SER A 196 1.69 30.17 -37.66
CA SER A 196 2.69 31.20 -37.98
C SER A 196 4.10 30.69 -37.80
#